data_AF-F2KRW0-F1
#
_entry.id   AF-F2KRW0-F1
#
_cell.length_a   1.000
_cell.length_b   1.000
_cell.length_c   1.000
_cell.angle_alpha   90.00
_cell.angle_beta   90.00
_cell.angle_gamma   90.00
#
_symmetry.space_group_name_H-M   'P 1'
#
loop_
_entity.id
_entity.type
_entity.pdbx_description
1 polymer ?
#
loop_
_entity_poly.entity_id
_entity_poly.type
_entity_poly.pdbx_seq_one_letter_code
_entity_poly.pdbx_strand_id
1 'polypeptide(L)'
;MLRLHVTLLIAILALVLQPAAALNFDSAEVHYCNGSVEVKVSYTLDPLTAIKVFLFGASSIEDDVKALFAADNYTVEKIDFSHADFLFPVHVEDGCARFEGVELTEPLNVTLCIGSSVELGITDRIPPLYFCLE
;
A
#
# COMPACT_ATOMS: atom_id res chain seq x y z
N MET A 1 -1.19 16.20 40.56
CA MET A 1 -1.83 16.11 39.22
C MET A 1 -0.99 16.72 38.09
N LEU A 2 -0.31 17.86 38.28
CA LEU A 2 0.52 18.50 37.24
C LEU A 2 1.66 17.61 36.69
N ARG A 3 2.34 16.83 37.56
CA ARG A 3 3.44 15.94 37.14
C ARG A 3 3.01 14.84 36.17
N LEU A 4 1.82 14.26 36.35
CA LEU A 4 1.33 13.16 35.51
C LEU A 4 0.98 13.64 34.09
N HIS A 5 0.45 14.85 33.98
CA HIS A 5 0.10 15.45 32.68
C HIS A 5 1.35 15.79 31.87
N VAL A 6 2.41 16.27 32.53
CA VAL A 6 3.68 16.60 31.86
C VAL A 6 4.40 15.34 31.38
N THR A 7 4.46 14.27 32.16
CA THR A 7 5.05 13.00 31.68
C THR A 7 4.26 12.37 30.56
N LEU A 8 2.92 12.42 30.61
CA LEU A 8 2.08 11.91 29.53
C LEU A 8 2.30 12.70 28.24
N LEU A 9 2.39 14.03 28.33
CA LEU A 9 2.64 14.90 27.18
C LEU A 9 4.02 14.62 26.55
N ILE A 10 5.06 14.42 27.36
CA ILE A 10 6.41 14.08 26.89
C ILE A 10 6.43 12.69 26.24
N ALA A 11 5.70 11.72 26.79
CA ALA A 11 5.61 10.38 26.22
C ALA A 11 4.88 10.38 24.85
N ILE A 12 3.81 11.17 24.71
CA ILE A 12 3.10 11.33 23.43
C ILE A 12 4.02 12.02 22.42
N LEU A 13 4.70 13.11 22.81
CA LEU A 13 5.60 13.85 21.94
C LEU A 13 6.77 12.98 21.44
N ALA A 14 7.34 12.16 22.32
CA ALA A 14 8.39 11.20 21.96
C ALA A 14 7.89 10.09 21.01
N LEU A 15 6.61 9.72 21.07
CA LEU A 15 6.00 8.76 20.17
C LEU A 15 5.83 9.31 18.74
N VAL A 16 5.52 10.61 18.63
CA VAL A 16 5.33 11.32 17.36
C VAL A 16 6.67 11.62 16.66
N LEU A 17 7.76 11.78 17.42
CA LEU A 17 9.10 12.13 16.91
C LEU A 17 9.95 10.92 16.46
N GLN A 18 9.38 9.72 16.41
CA GLN A 18 10.11 8.53 15.98
C GLN A 18 10.26 8.48 14.44
N PRO A 19 11.32 7.83 13.92
CA PRO A 19 11.48 7.63 12.48
C PRO A 19 10.30 6.87 11.89
N ALA A 20 10.18 6.98 10.55
CA ALA A 20 9.25 6.25 9.68
C ALA A 20 8.93 4.84 10.20
N ALA A 21 7.65 4.44 10.15
CA ALA A 21 7.26 3.12 10.59
C ALA A 21 7.94 2.08 9.70
N ALA A 22 8.62 1.11 10.31
CA ALA A 22 9.14 -0.03 9.58
C ALA A 22 7.98 -0.96 9.27
N LEU A 23 7.32 -0.73 8.14
CA LEU A 23 6.35 -1.65 7.57
C LEU A 23 7.10 -2.85 7.01
N ASN A 24 6.58 -4.05 7.27
CA ASN A 24 7.06 -5.26 6.63
C ASN A 24 6.02 -5.70 5.62
N PHE A 25 6.27 -5.40 4.35
CA PHE A 25 5.37 -5.73 3.25
C PHE A 25 5.50 -7.20 2.88
N ASP A 26 4.36 -7.90 2.78
CA ASP A 26 4.32 -9.34 2.63
C ASP A 26 4.04 -9.76 1.17
N SER A 27 3.03 -9.13 0.56
CA SER A 27 2.57 -9.46 -0.80
C SER A 27 1.79 -8.33 -1.44
N ALA A 28 1.65 -8.40 -2.76
CA ALA A 28 0.75 -7.54 -3.53
C ALA A 28 -0.15 -8.39 -4.43
N GLU A 29 -1.46 -8.12 -4.38
CA GLU A 29 -2.44 -8.69 -5.29
C GLU A 29 -2.91 -7.63 -6.27
N VAL A 30 -3.00 -7.99 -7.55
CA VAL A 30 -3.31 -7.05 -8.63
C VAL A 30 -4.57 -7.50 -9.34
N HIS A 31 -5.63 -6.69 -9.26
CA HIS A 31 -6.95 -6.97 -9.81
C HIS A 31 -7.29 -5.91 -10.87
N TYR A 32 -8.10 -6.28 -11.86
CA TYR A 32 -8.72 -5.29 -12.75
C TYR A 32 -10.18 -5.08 -12.33
N CYS A 33 -10.49 -3.89 -11.85
CA CYS A 33 -11.79 -3.54 -11.27
C CYS A 33 -12.26 -2.19 -11.81
N ASN A 34 -13.48 -2.13 -12.36
CA ASN A 34 -14.17 -0.88 -12.71
C ASN A 34 -13.36 0.11 -13.58
N GLY A 35 -12.57 -0.38 -14.54
CA GLY A 35 -11.78 0.49 -15.41
C GLY A 35 -10.52 1.05 -14.74
N SER A 36 -9.99 0.35 -13.74
CA SER A 36 -8.71 0.64 -13.08
C SER A 36 -8.04 -0.67 -12.68
N VAL A 37 -6.74 -0.63 -12.44
CA VAL A 37 -6.00 -1.73 -11.81
C VAL A 37 -5.93 -1.45 -10.31
N GLU A 38 -6.54 -2.31 -9.52
CA GLU A 38 -6.47 -2.30 -8.07
C GLU A 38 -5.25 -3.10 -7.64
N VAL A 39 -4.36 -2.48 -6.86
CA VAL A 39 -3.22 -3.13 -6.24
C VAL A 39 -3.45 -3.14 -4.73
N LYS A 40 -3.70 -4.32 -4.19
CA LYS A 40 -3.84 -4.55 -2.77
C LYS A 40 -2.53 -5.04 -2.20
N VAL A 41 -1.90 -4.21 -1.37
CA VAL A 41 -0.63 -4.52 -0.71
C VAL A 41 -0.92 -4.99 0.70
N SER A 42 -0.47 -6.19 1.06
CA SER A 42 -0.55 -6.72 2.42
C SER A 42 0.74 -6.46 3.17
N TYR A 43 0.63 -6.11 4.45
CA TYR A 43 1.77 -5.84 5.31
C TYR A 43 1.49 -6.18 6.77
N THR A 44 2.58 -6.35 7.52
CA THR A 44 2.58 -6.51 8.97
C THR A 44 3.12 -5.26 9.65
N LEU A 45 2.45 -4.87 10.74
CA LEU A 45 2.87 -3.76 11.60
C LEU A 45 3.65 -4.31 12.79
N ASP A 46 4.79 -3.69 13.10
CA ASP A 46 5.43 -3.92 14.38
C ASP A 46 4.54 -3.43 15.54
N PRO A 47 4.72 -3.94 16.78
CA PRO A 47 3.85 -3.60 17.89
C PRO A 47 3.73 -2.10 18.19
N LEU A 48 4.79 -1.31 17.99
CA LEU A 48 4.74 0.13 18.23
C LEU A 48 3.94 0.84 17.13
N THR A 49 4.15 0.48 15.87
CA THR A 49 3.37 1.01 14.76
C THR A 49 1.90 0.63 14.86
N ALA A 50 1.59 -0.60 15.25
CA ALA A 50 0.21 -1.03 15.50
C ALA A 50 -0.49 -0.17 16.58
N ILE A 51 0.23 0.18 17.66
CA ILE A 51 -0.29 1.10 18.70
C ILE A 51 -0.53 2.49 18.11
N LYS A 52 0.38 3.01 17.27
CA LYS A 52 0.21 4.33 16.63
C LYS A 52 -1.01 4.34 15.71
N VAL A 53 -1.17 3.35 14.84
CA VAL A 53 -2.33 3.24 13.95
C VAL A 53 -3.61 3.09 14.77
N PHE A 54 -3.56 2.36 15.89
CA PHE A 54 -4.71 2.24 16.80
C PHE A 54 -5.12 3.56 17.45
N LEU A 55 -4.15 4.37 17.88
CA LEU A 55 -4.40 5.63 18.60
C LEU A 55 -4.70 6.81 17.65
N PHE A 56 -4.09 6.83 16.47
CA PHE A 56 -4.05 7.99 15.58
C PHE A 56 -4.61 7.72 14.18
N GLY A 57 -4.96 6.46 13.87
CA GLY A 57 -5.42 6.04 12.55
C GLY A 57 -4.28 5.73 11.58
N ALA A 58 -4.64 5.22 10.39
CA ALA A 58 -3.70 4.80 9.35
C ALA A 58 -2.90 5.95 8.71
N SER A 59 -3.26 7.21 8.97
CA SER A 59 -2.47 8.36 8.53
C SER A 59 -1.05 8.36 9.08
N SER A 60 -0.78 7.64 10.18
CA SER A 60 0.58 7.52 10.73
C SER A 60 1.51 6.64 9.91
N ILE A 61 0.98 5.84 8.96
CA ILE A 61 1.75 4.96 8.09
C ILE A 61 1.56 5.30 6.60
N GLU A 62 0.71 6.28 6.27
CA GLU A 62 0.32 6.58 4.90
C GLU A 62 1.53 6.88 4.00
N ASP A 63 2.47 7.70 4.47
CA ASP A 63 3.68 8.03 3.71
C ASP A 63 4.58 6.80 3.50
N ASP A 64 4.66 5.91 4.49
CA ASP A 64 5.47 4.69 4.43
C ASP A 64 4.88 3.69 3.43
N VAL A 65 3.54 3.54 3.40
CA VAL A 65 2.87 2.68 2.40
C VAL A 65 3.00 3.27 1.00
N LYS A 66 2.84 4.59 0.85
CA LYS A 66 2.99 5.27 -0.45
C LYS A 66 4.40 5.18 -1.01
N ALA A 67 5.41 5.19 -0.14
CA ALA A 67 6.81 5.08 -0.53
C ALA A 67 7.15 3.74 -1.20
N LEU A 68 6.28 2.73 -1.11
CA LEU A 68 6.46 1.45 -1.80
C LEU A 68 6.49 1.60 -3.33
N PHE A 69 5.78 2.58 -3.89
CA PHE A 69 5.71 2.77 -5.33
C PHE A 69 6.67 3.87 -5.76
N ALA A 70 7.46 3.60 -6.80
CA ALA A 70 8.32 4.61 -7.42
C ALA A 70 7.55 5.57 -8.37
N ALA A 71 6.23 5.44 -8.45
CA ALA A 71 5.35 6.24 -9.29
C ALA A 71 4.28 6.92 -8.42
N ASP A 72 3.85 8.13 -8.81
CA ASP A 72 2.82 8.88 -8.07
C ASP A 72 1.45 8.87 -8.78
N ASN A 73 1.27 8.06 -9.83
CA ASN A 73 0.07 8.07 -10.67
C ASN A 73 -1.04 7.12 -10.17
N TYR A 74 -1.31 7.09 -8.88
CA TYR A 74 -2.37 6.26 -8.30
C TYR A 74 -3.29 7.07 -7.39
N THR A 75 -4.46 6.51 -7.09
CA THR A 75 -5.33 6.98 -6.01
C THR A 75 -5.26 5.98 -4.87
N VAL A 76 -5.08 6.48 -3.64
CA VAL A 76 -5.24 5.65 -2.44
C VAL A 76 -6.73 5.46 -2.20
N GLU A 77 -7.21 4.23 -2.32
CA GLU A 77 -8.59 3.90 -1.98
C GLU A 77 -8.72 3.69 -0.47
N LYS A 78 -7.77 2.96 0.12
CA LYS A 78 -7.82 2.59 1.53
C LYS A 78 -6.45 2.26 2.10
N ILE A 79 -6.24 2.59 3.38
CA ILE A 79 -5.09 2.12 4.17
C ILE A 79 -5.62 1.65 5.53
N ASP A 80 -5.36 0.39 5.86
CA ASP A 80 -5.85 -0.30 7.05
C ASP A 80 -4.69 -0.82 7.91
N PHE A 81 -5.01 -1.59 8.96
CA PHE A 81 -4.02 -2.19 9.86
C PHE A 81 -3.19 -3.32 9.22
N SER A 82 -3.61 -3.88 8.08
CA SER A 82 -2.98 -5.06 7.49
C SER A 82 -2.82 -5.01 5.98
N HIS A 83 -3.42 -4.01 5.33
CA HIS A 83 -3.37 -3.87 3.88
C HIS A 83 -3.69 -2.43 3.47
N ALA A 84 -3.29 -2.09 2.26
CA ALA A 84 -3.68 -0.88 1.59
C ALA A 84 -4.07 -1.19 0.13
N ASP A 85 -5.09 -0.49 -0.35
CA ASP A 85 -5.67 -0.66 -1.67
C ASP A 85 -5.39 0.61 -2.50
N PHE A 86 -4.81 0.41 -3.68
CA PHE A 86 -4.38 1.47 -4.59
C PHE A 86 -5.03 1.29 -5.95
N LEU A 87 -5.57 2.36 -6.51
CA LEU A 87 -6.16 2.36 -7.85
C LEU A 87 -5.23 3.05 -8.84
N PHE A 88 -4.73 2.26 -9.79
CA PHE A 88 -3.93 2.73 -10.90
C PHE A 88 -4.82 2.93 -12.14
N PRO A 89 -4.68 4.07 -12.84
CA PRO A 89 -5.43 4.31 -14.05
C PRO A 89 -4.99 3.34 -15.15
N VAL A 90 -5.94 2.92 -15.97
CA VAL A 90 -5.67 2.20 -17.21
C VAL A 90 -6.04 3.06 -18.41
N HIS A 91 -5.34 2.84 -19.51
CA HIS A 91 -5.72 3.40 -20.80
C HIS A 91 -6.62 2.40 -21.51
N VAL A 92 -7.82 2.84 -21.91
CA VAL A 92 -8.76 2.01 -22.67
C VAL A 92 -8.87 2.56 -24.09
N GLU A 93 -8.55 1.72 -25.06
CA GLU A 93 -8.63 2.04 -26.49
C GLU A 93 -9.18 0.81 -27.24
N ASP A 94 -10.16 1.02 -28.12
CA ASP A 94 -10.79 -0.03 -28.93
C ASP A 94 -11.28 -1.26 -28.16
N GLY A 95 -11.76 -1.06 -26.93
CA GLY A 95 -12.26 -2.14 -26.07
C GLY A 95 -11.15 -2.93 -25.36
N CYS A 96 -9.88 -2.52 -25.49
CA CYS A 96 -8.77 -3.12 -24.76
C CYS A 96 -8.24 -2.16 -23.69
N ALA A 97 -7.91 -2.71 -22.53
CA ALA A 97 -7.34 -2.00 -21.40
C ALA A 97 -5.83 -2.26 -21.34
N ARG A 98 -5.07 -1.20 -21.06
CA ARG A 98 -3.62 -1.21 -20.92
C ARG A 98 -3.22 -0.57 -19.61
N PHE A 99 -2.41 -1.29 -18.85
CA PHE A 99 -1.70 -0.83 -17.66
C PHE A 99 -0.20 -0.88 -17.93
N GLU A 100 0.53 0.20 -17.67
CA GLU A 100 1.98 0.28 -17.97
C GLU A 100 2.86 -0.52 -16.98
N GLY A 101 2.26 -1.03 -15.90
CA GLY A 101 3.00 -1.59 -14.78
C GLY A 101 3.45 -0.51 -13.79
N VAL A 102 3.97 -0.94 -12.65
CA VAL A 102 4.53 -0.05 -11.63
C VAL A 102 5.77 -0.69 -11.00
N GLU A 103 6.80 0.13 -10.80
CA GLU A 103 8.02 -0.27 -10.09
C GLU A 103 7.79 -0.13 -8.57
N LEU A 104 8.24 -1.13 -7.83
CA LEU A 104 8.23 -1.18 -6.38
C LEU A 104 9.62 -0.80 -5.86
N THR A 105 9.69 -0.09 -4.74
CA THR A 105 10.98 0.26 -4.12
C THR A 105 11.66 -0.92 -3.44
N GLU A 106 10.92 -2.00 -3.21
CA GLU A 106 11.43 -3.27 -2.72
C GLU A 106 10.70 -4.48 -3.33
N PRO A 107 11.33 -5.66 -3.39
CA PRO A 107 10.70 -6.85 -3.97
C PRO A 107 9.58 -7.40 -3.10
N LEU A 108 8.42 -7.66 -3.69
CA LEU A 108 7.27 -8.29 -3.06
C LEU A 108 6.82 -9.54 -3.80
N ASN A 109 6.14 -10.44 -3.09
CA ASN A 109 5.45 -11.54 -3.76
C ASN A 109 4.20 -10.99 -4.46
N VAL A 110 4.21 -10.98 -5.80
CA VAL A 110 3.12 -10.41 -6.61
C VAL A 110 2.25 -11.50 -7.20
N THR A 111 0.93 -11.35 -7.05
CA THR A 111 -0.08 -12.22 -7.67
C THR A 111 -1.01 -11.39 -8.55
N LEU A 112 -1.13 -11.77 -9.82
CA LEU A 112 -2.08 -11.18 -10.76
C LEU A 112 -3.39 -11.94 -10.72
N CYS A 113 -4.51 -11.24 -10.56
CA CYS A 113 -5.86 -11.77 -10.46
C CYS A 113 -6.74 -11.18 -11.57
N ILE A 114 -6.42 -11.50 -12.83
CA ILE A 114 -7.16 -11.02 -14.01
C ILE A 114 -7.77 -12.23 -14.72
N GLY A 115 -9.04 -12.51 -14.43
CA GLY A 115 -9.75 -13.71 -14.89
C GLY A 115 -9.30 -14.99 -14.19
N SER A 116 -7.99 -15.30 -14.25
CA SER A 116 -7.33 -16.34 -13.45
C SER A 116 -6.25 -15.75 -12.56
N SER A 117 -5.87 -16.49 -11.51
CA SER A 117 -4.78 -16.10 -10.62
C SER A 117 -3.44 -16.65 -11.12
N VAL A 118 -2.44 -15.77 -11.23
CA VAL A 118 -1.07 -16.09 -11.65
C VAL A 118 -0.10 -15.50 -10.64
N GLU A 119 0.63 -16.36 -9.94
CA GLU A 119 1.73 -15.94 -9.07
C GLU A 119 2.97 -15.60 -9.92
N LEU A 120 3.46 -14.38 -9.80
CA LEU A 120 4.72 -13.94 -10.43
C LEU A 120 5.93 -14.27 -9.55
N GLY A 121 5.69 -14.51 -8.26
CA GLY A 121 6.74 -14.69 -7.25
C GLY A 121 7.29 -13.34 -6.77
N ILE A 122 8.48 -13.39 -6.17
CA ILE A 122 9.14 -12.20 -5.61
C ILE A 122 9.71 -11.35 -6.75
N THR A 123 9.21 -10.13 -6.90
CA THR A 123 9.63 -9.16 -7.91
C THR A 123 9.53 -7.74 -7.38
N ASP A 124 10.40 -6.87 -7.87
CA ASP A 124 10.41 -5.42 -7.66
C ASP A 124 9.49 -4.68 -8.65
N ARG A 125 8.68 -5.39 -9.45
CA ARG A 125 7.84 -4.77 -10.46
C ARG A 125 6.53 -5.50 -10.66
N ILE A 126 5.43 -4.74 -10.65
CA ILE A 126 4.16 -5.20 -11.24
C ILE A 126 4.25 -4.99 -12.75
N PRO A 127 4.17 -6.04 -13.57
CA PRO A 127 4.41 -5.94 -15.00
C PRO A 127 3.31 -5.15 -15.72
N PRO A 128 3.59 -4.62 -16.92
CA PRO A 128 2.54 -4.10 -17.79
C PRO A 128 1.52 -5.19 -18.12
N LEU A 129 0.25 -4.79 -18.20
CA LEU A 129 -0.87 -5.67 -18.50
C LEU A 129 -1.60 -5.13 -19.72
N TYR A 130 -1.96 -6.03 -20.62
CA TYR A 130 -2.76 -5.72 -21.80
C TYR A 130 -3.80 -6.82 -21.98
N PHE A 131 -5.07 -6.44 -21.99
CA PHE A 131 -6.19 -7.38 -22.11
C PHE A 131 -7.38 -6.68 -22.75
N CYS A 132 -8.15 -7.43 -23.55
CA CYS A 132 -9.36 -6.91 -24.17
C CYS A 132 -10.58 -7.25 -23.33
N LEU A 133 -11.48 -6.28 -23.19
CA LEU A 133 -12.73 -6.39 -22.47
C LEU A 133 -13.73 -7.07 -23.40
N GLU A 134 -14.26 -8.21 -22.98
CA GLU A 134 -15.36 -8.91 -23.68
C GLU A 134 -16.71 -8.22 -23.44
#